data_AF-A0A7C3JU69-F1
#
_entry.id   AF-A0A7C3JU69-F1
#
_cell.length_a   1.000
_cell.length_b   1.000
_cell.length_c   1.000
_cell.angle_alpha   90.00
_cell.angle_beta   90.00
_cell.angle_gamma   90.00
#
_symmetry.space_group_name_H-M   'P 1'
#
loop_
_entity.id
_entity.type
_entity.pdbx_description
1 polymer ?
#
loop_
_entity_poly.entity_id
_entity_poly.type
_entity_poly.pdbx_seq_one_letter_code
_entity_poly.pdbx_strand_id
1 'polypeptide(L)' 'MEPAHTEILVLGAGPGGYTAAFYAADQGKKVTLVEQSR' A
#
# COMPACT_ATOMS: atom_id res chain seq x y z
N MET A 1 -15.17 -5.83 -12.80
CA MET A 1 -14.47 -5.26 -11.64
C MET A 1 -14.10 -3.84 -12.01
N GLU A 2 -14.52 -2.86 -11.21
CA GLU A 2 -14.05 -1.49 -11.40
C GLU A 2 -12.57 -1.40 -10.99
N PRO A 3 -11.74 -0.66 -11.74
CA PRO A 3 -10.33 -0.48 -11.40
C PRO A 3 -10.20 0.26 -10.06
N ALA A 4 -9.40 -0.28 -9.16
CA ALA A 4 -9.08 0.39 -7.90
C ALA A 4 -8.11 1.55 -8.17
N HIS A 5 -8.51 2.77 -7.81
CA HIS A 5 -7.66 3.95 -7.88
C HIS A 5 -7.04 4.26 -6.52
N THR A 6 -5.71 4.41 -6.48
CA THR A 6 -4.90 4.76 -5.31
C THR A 6 -3.81 5.75 -5.75
N GLU A 7 -3.34 6.62 -4.86
CA GLU A 7 -2.20 7.49 -5.16
C GLU A 7 -0.89 6.70 -5.11
N ILE A 8 -0.80 5.76 -4.17
CA ILE A 8 0.38 4.91 -3.98
C ILE A 8 -0.06 3.44 -3.91
N LEU A 9 0.65 2.58 -4.63
CA LEU A 9 0.54 1.14 -4.56
C LEU A 9 1.83 0.57 -3.97
N VAL A 10 1.72 -0.19 -2.89
CA VAL A 10 2.84 -0.92 -2.28
C VAL A 10 2.66 -2.41 -2.52
N LEU A 11 3.68 -3.04 -3.09
CA LEU A 11 3.72 -4.48 -3.35
C LEU A 11 4.68 -5.16 -2.35
N GLY A 12 4.15 -6.04 -1.53
CA GLY A 12 4.83 -6.71 -0.42
C GLY A 12 4.56 -6.03 0.93
N ALA A 13 4.11 -6.80 1.92
CA ALA A 13 3.82 -6.37 3.30
C ALA A 13 4.89 -6.83 4.32
N GLY A 14 6.11 -7.09 3.85
CA GLY A 14 7.28 -7.22 4.71
C GLY A 14 7.61 -5.92 5.46
N PRO A 15 8.63 -5.92 6.34
CA PRO A 15 8.97 -4.77 7.19
C PRO A 15 9.17 -3.46 6.42
N GLY A 16 9.86 -3.49 5.27
CA GLY A 16 9.99 -2.29 4.45
C GLY A 16 8.67 -1.85 3.81
N GLY A 17 7.84 -2.81 3.40
CA GLY A 17 6.60 -2.55 2.67
C GLY A 17 5.52 -1.92 3.54
N TYR A 18 5.20 -2.52 4.69
CA TYR A 18 4.22 -1.90 5.58
C TYR A 18 4.72 -0.57 6.15
N THR A 19 6.03 -0.43 6.42
CA THR A 19 6.59 0.85 6.89
C THR A 19 6.42 1.94 5.84
N ALA A 20 6.70 1.66 4.56
CA ALA A 20 6.48 2.61 3.48
C ALA A 20 4.98 2.95 3.31
N ALA A 21 4.10 1.96 3.45
CA ALA A 21 2.65 2.16 3.34
C ALA A 21 2.10 3.05 4.46
N PHE A 22 2.47 2.80 5.72
CA PHE A 22 2.05 3.63 6.85
C PHE A 22 2.65 5.03 6.79
N TYR A 23 3.93 5.16 6.47
CA TYR A 23 4.55 6.47 6.29
C TYR A 23 3.81 7.31 5.24
N ALA A 24 3.46 6.72 4.09
CA ALA A 24 2.70 7.42 3.06
C ALA A 24 1.26 7.77 3.52
N ALA A 25 0.60 6.87 4.25
CA ALA A 25 -0.74 7.11 4.80
C ALA A 25 -0.73 8.23 5.85
N ASP A 26 0.29 8.31 6.71
CA ASP A 26 0.47 9.38 7.71
C ASP A 26 0.64 10.76 7.04
N GLN A 27 1.16 10.80 5.81
CA GLN A 27 1.22 12.01 4.99
C GLN A 27 -0.09 12.30 4.23
N GLY A 28 -1.17 11.61 4.57
CA GLY A 28 -2.52 11.81 4.01
C GLY A 28 -2.73 11.21 2.62
N LYS A 29 -1.86 10.31 2.16
CA LYS A 29 -1.98 9.67 0.84
C LYS A 29 -2.96 8.50 0.90
N LYS A 30 -3.75 8.33 -0.17
CA LYS A 30 -4.51 7.10 -0.40
C LYS A 30 -3.54 6.00 -0.84
N VAL A 31 -3.38 4.99 0.00
CA VAL A 31 -2.44 3.87 -0.20
C VAL A 31 -3.20 2.56 -0.34
N THR A 32 -2.77 1.71 -1.27
CA THR A 32 -3.17 0.30 -1.36
C THR A 32 -1.93 -0.56 -1.14
N LEU A 33 -1.97 -1.44 -0.14
CA LEU A 33 -0.92 -2.42 0.15
C LEU A 33 -1.40 -3.80 -0.30
N VAL A 34 -0.60 -4.50 -1.09
CA VAL A 34 -0.91 -5.84 -1.60
C VAL A 34 0.21 -6.79 -1.21
N GLU A 35 -0.14 -7.92 -0.60
CA GLU A 35 0.76 -9.03 -0.28
C GLU A 35 0.22 -10.31 -0.90
N GLN A 36 1.11 -11.23 -1.25
CA GLN A 36 0.74 -12.56 -1.68
C GLN A 36 0.23 -13.36 -0.48
N SER A 37 -1.08 -13.63 -0.47
CA SER A 37 -1.64 -14.67 0.39
C SER A 37 -1.23 -16.03 -0.18
N ARG A 38 -0.26 -16.69 0.45
CA ARG A 38 0.12 -18.06 0.11
C ARG A 38 -0.49 -19.04 1.11
#